data_AF-A0A257XG22-F1
#
_entry.id   AF-A0A257XG22-F1
#
_cell.length_a   1.000
_cell.length_b   1.000
_cell.length_c   1.000
_cell.angle_alpha   90.00
_cell.angle_beta   90.00
_cell.angle_gamma   90.00
#
_symmetry.space_group_name_H-M   'P 1'
#
loop_
_entity.id
_entity.type
_entity.pdbx_description
1 polymer ?
#
loop_
_entity_poly.entity_id
_entity_poly.type
_entity_poly.pdbx_seq_one_letter_code
_entity_poly.pdbx_strand_id
1 'polypeptide(L)'
;MDENVAYAICSMSDIPSQRAAGFHLMIVGENGEPKPWPIVVVRWGRQVFGYVNKCPHDGVNLDWERNQFLDPNGIRLMCGKHGALFELGTGNCVDGPCKGKSLIPVALSVLDNDICVTGVTLVEEDDEVVADEAQA
;
A
#
# COMPACT_ATOMS: atom_id res chain seq x y z
N MET A 1 0.79 -7.24 19.44
CA MET A 1 0.28 -6.87 18.12
C MET A 1 -0.98 -7.69 17.93
N ASP A 2 -2.14 -7.08 18.08
CA ASP A 2 -3.40 -7.79 17.87
C ASP A 2 -3.54 -8.12 16.39
N GLU A 3 -3.25 -9.37 16.02
CA GLU A 3 -3.37 -9.90 14.65
C GLU A 3 -4.80 -9.83 14.09
N ASN A 4 -5.76 -9.41 14.91
CA ASN A 4 -7.19 -9.35 14.59
C ASN A 4 -7.71 -7.94 14.25
N VAL A 5 -6.89 -6.88 14.35
CA VAL A 5 -7.36 -5.54 13.98
C VAL A 5 -7.22 -5.34 12.48
N ALA A 6 -8.32 -4.95 11.84
CA ALA A 6 -8.39 -4.61 10.43
C ALA A 6 -8.71 -3.12 10.30
N TYR A 7 -7.85 -2.38 9.59
CA TYR A 7 -8.02 -0.95 9.38
C TYR A 7 -8.50 -0.70 7.95
N ALA A 8 -9.73 -0.20 7.78
CA ALA A 8 -10.25 0.17 6.47
C ALA A 8 -9.45 1.35 5.90
N ILE A 9 -8.94 1.21 4.67
CA ILE A 9 -8.13 2.26 4.03
C ILE A 9 -8.81 2.88 2.80
N CYS A 10 -9.74 2.16 2.17
CA CYS A 10 -10.60 2.65 1.09
C CYS A 10 -11.70 1.64 0.79
N SER A 11 -12.71 2.06 0.03
CA SER A 11 -13.69 1.15 -0.53
C SER A 11 -13.14 0.42 -1.75
N MET A 12 -13.61 -0.80 -2.00
CA MET A 12 -13.32 -1.53 -3.24
C MET A 12 -13.62 -0.70 -4.48
N SER A 13 -14.63 0.19 -4.46
CA SER A 13 -14.97 1.06 -5.59
C SER A 13 -13.95 2.16 -5.86
N ASP A 14 -13.16 2.56 -4.88
CA ASP A 14 -12.18 3.65 -4.99
C ASP A 14 -11.01 3.26 -5.89
N ILE A 15 -10.75 1.95 -5.99
CA ILE A 15 -9.82 1.36 -6.95
C ILE A 15 -10.63 0.60 -7.98
N PRO A 16 -10.83 1.12 -9.20
CA PRO A 16 -11.44 0.35 -10.27
C PRO A 16 -10.65 -0.92 -10.57
N SER A 17 -11.31 -1.95 -11.11
CA SER A 17 -10.59 -3.16 -11.53
C SER A 17 -9.52 -2.81 -12.58
N GLN A 18 -8.37 -3.50 -12.51
CA GLN A 18 -7.17 -3.23 -13.33
C GLN A 18 -6.61 -1.82 -13.10
N ARG A 19 -6.70 -1.33 -11.87
CA ARG A 19 -6.04 -0.11 -11.40
C ARG A 19 -5.32 -0.38 -10.09
N ALA A 20 -4.46 0.58 -9.75
CA ALA A 20 -3.71 0.59 -8.51
C ALA A 20 -3.81 1.98 -7.88
N ALA A 21 -3.73 2.03 -6.55
CA ALA A 21 -3.69 3.27 -5.79
C ALA A 21 -2.60 3.19 -4.72
N GLY A 22 -1.94 4.32 -4.50
CA GLY A 22 -0.91 4.48 -3.47
C GLY A 22 -1.51 5.10 -2.20
N PHE A 23 -1.13 4.56 -1.05
CA PHE A 23 -1.52 5.07 0.26
C PHE A 23 -0.27 5.41 1.06
N HIS A 24 -0.30 6.55 1.75
CA HIS A 24 0.76 6.97 2.66
C HIS A 24 0.22 6.85 4.08
N LEU A 25 0.44 5.68 4.69
CA LEU A 25 -0.03 5.38 6.03
C LEU A 25 1.10 5.58 7.05
N MET A 26 0.74 5.71 8.31
CA MET A 26 1.67 5.67 9.44
C MET A 26 1.41 4.41 10.25
N ILE A 27 2.46 3.64 10.53
CA ILE A 27 2.38 2.46 11.40
C ILE A 27 3.22 2.65 12.64
N VAL A 28 2.87 1.95 13.72
CA VAL A 28 3.73 1.84 14.91
C VAL A 28 4.87 0.87 14.61
N GLY A 29 6.11 1.34 14.67
CA GLY A 29 7.31 0.54 14.48
C GLY A 29 7.62 -0.37 15.67
N GLU A 30 8.63 -1.23 15.53
CA GLU A 30 9.03 -2.19 16.58
C GLU A 30 9.48 -1.51 17.89
N ASN A 31 9.96 -0.28 17.81
CA ASN A 31 10.36 0.55 18.96
C ASN A 31 9.20 1.38 19.54
N GLY A 32 7.98 1.23 19.00
CA GLY A 32 6.81 2.04 19.40
C GLY A 32 6.73 3.41 18.71
N GLU A 33 7.68 3.77 17.85
CA GLU A 33 7.67 5.07 17.17
C GLU A 33 6.84 5.03 15.87
N PRO A 34 6.14 6.12 15.52
CA PRO A 34 5.47 6.26 14.23
C PRO A 34 6.46 6.15 13.07
N LYS A 35 6.12 5.35 12.06
CA LYS A 35 6.93 5.14 10.86
C LYS A 35 6.09 5.30 9.60
N PRO A 36 6.56 6.10 8.61
CA PRO A 36 5.93 6.16 7.29
C PRO A 36 5.93 4.80 6.61
N TRP A 37 4.77 4.43 6.08
CA TRP A 37 4.55 3.17 5.40
C TRP A 37 3.79 3.40 4.10
N PRO A 38 4.50 3.84 3.05
CA PRO A 38 3.89 3.98 1.73
C PRO A 38 3.62 2.58 1.16
N ILE A 39 2.39 2.34 0.75
CA ILE A 39 1.95 1.08 0.17
C ILE A 39 1.25 1.34 -1.18
N VAL A 40 1.19 0.30 -2.00
CA VAL A 40 0.37 0.24 -3.21
C VAL A 40 -0.62 -0.90 -3.08
N VAL A 41 -1.86 -0.63 -3.45
CA VAL A 41 -2.93 -1.63 -3.56
C VAL A 41 -3.35 -1.72 -5.02
N VAL A 42 -3.40 -2.94 -5.54
CA VAL A 42 -3.87 -3.25 -6.90
C VAL A 42 -5.15 -4.05 -6.80
N ARG A 43 -6.15 -3.69 -7.62
CA ARG A 43 -7.40 -4.47 -7.72
C ARG A 43 -7.48 -5.19 -9.06
N TRP A 44 -7.78 -6.47 -9.01
CA TRP A 44 -8.07 -7.31 -10.19
C TRP A 44 -9.38 -8.06 -9.99
N GLY A 45 -10.47 -7.54 -10.57
CA GLY A 45 -11.81 -8.07 -10.33
C GLY A 45 -12.20 -7.95 -8.86
N ARG A 46 -12.29 -9.10 -8.17
CA ARG A 46 -12.56 -9.21 -6.72
C ARG A 46 -11.30 -9.42 -5.87
N GLN A 47 -10.16 -9.63 -6.51
CA GLN A 47 -8.89 -9.82 -5.82
C GLN A 47 -8.22 -8.48 -5.58
N VAL A 48 -7.57 -8.36 -4.43
CA VAL A 48 -6.72 -7.22 -4.08
C VAL A 48 -5.34 -7.73 -3.72
N PHE A 49 -4.32 -7.00 -4.17
CA PHE A 49 -2.92 -7.29 -3.88
C PHE A 49 -2.29 -6.05 -3.28
N GLY A 50 -1.55 -6.22 -2.20
CA GLY A 50 -0.91 -5.13 -1.47
C GLY A 50 0.60 -5.32 -1.42
N TYR A 51 1.35 -4.24 -1.62
CA TYR A 51 2.81 -4.24 -1.49
C TYR A 51 3.29 -2.95 -0.85
N VAL A 52 4.40 -3.01 -0.11
CA VAL A 52 5.14 -1.81 0.28
C VAL A 52 5.63 -1.14 -0.99
N ASN A 53 5.40 0.17 -1.11
CA ASN A 53 5.79 0.97 -2.26
C ASN A 53 7.29 1.26 -2.23
N LYS A 54 8.10 0.21 -2.39
CA LYS A 54 9.56 0.28 -2.32
C LYS A 54 10.19 -0.76 -3.23
N CYS A 55 10.84 -0.29 -4.29
CA CYS A 55 11.54 -1.14 -5.25
C CYS A 55 12.77 -1.80 -4.58
N PRO A 56 12.94 -3.13 -4.65
CA PRO A 56 14.10 -3.83 -4.08
C PRO A 56 15.40 -3.62 -4.85
N HIS A 57 15.37 -2.80 -5.92
CA HIS A 57 16.56 -2.36 -6.63
C HIS A 57 17.34 -1.33 -5.80
N ASP A 58 16.78 -0.12 -5.65
CA ASP A 58 17.42 1.01 -4.95
C ASP A 58 16.58 1.60 -3.82
N GLY A 59 15.50 0.93 -3.41
CA GLY A 59 14.64 1.38 -2.32
C GLY A 59 13.80 2.62 -2.62
N VAL A 60 13.68 3.02 -3.90
CA VAL A 60 12.80 4.11 -4.35
C VAL A 60 11.34 3.65 -4.42
N ASN A 61 10.40 4.60 -4.38
CA ASN A 61 9.01 4.31 -4.68
C ASN A 61 8.83 3.79 -6.11
N LEU A 62 7.80 2.97 -6.32
CA LEU A 62 7.44 2.44 -7.62
C LEU A 62 6.79 3.49 -8.50
N ASP A 63 5.90 4.32 -7.97
CA ASP A 63 5.27 5.40 -8.72
C ASP A 63 6.25 6.56 -8.96
N TRP A 64 6.30 7.01 -10.21
CA TRP A 64 6.92 8.28 -10.58
C TRP A 64 5.89 9.41 -10.62
N GLU A 65 4.66 9.08 -11.03
CA GLU A 65 3.49 9.94 -10.97
C GLU A 65 2.44 9.30 -10.08
N ARG A 66 1.73 10.13 -9.30
CA ARG A 66 0.75 9.65 -8.31
C ARG A 66 -0.22 8.63 -8.93
N ASN A 67 -0.34 7.47 -8.29
CA ASN A 67 -1.20 6.36 -8.71
C ASN A 67 -0.85 5.70 -10.06
N GLN A 68 0.30 6.01 -10.66
CA GLN A 68 0.80 5.31 -11.85
C GLN A 68 1.77 4.20 -11.46
N PHE A 69 1.20 3.02 -11.22
CA PHE A 69 1.95 1.84 -10.80
C PHE A 69 1.94 0.72 -11.83
N LEU A 70 1.01 0.71 -12.78
CA LEU A 70 0.90 -0.37 -13.76
C LEU A 70 1.75 -0.08 -15.00
N ASP A 71 2.25 -1.14 -15.62
CA ASP A 71 2.86 -1.05 -16.95
C ASP A 71 1.83 -0.59 -18.00
N PRO A 72 2.26 -0.17 -19.21
CA PRO A 72 1.33 0.29 -20.25
C PRO A 72 0.26 -0.74 -20.66
N ASN A 73 0.52 -2.03 -20.46
CA ASN A 73 -0.44 -3.10 -20.72
C ASN A 73 -1.42 -3.34 -19.55
N GLY A 74 -1.15 -2.77 -18.38
CA GLY A 74 -2.00 -2.90 -17.19
C GLY A 74 -1.90 -4.25 -16.48
N ILE A 75 -0.91 -5.09 -16.79
CA ILE A 75 -0.82 -6.48 -16.31
C ILE A 75 0.31 -6.71 -15.30
N ARG A 76 1.18 -5.73 -15.10
CA ARG A 76 2.30 -5.78 -14.15
C ARG A 76 2.41 -4.48 -13.38
N LEU A 77 2.96 -4.56 -12.18
CA LEU A 77 3.45 -3.38 -11.48
C LEU A 77 4.79 -2.97 -12.12
N MET A 78 5.00 -1.67 -12.33
CA MET A 78 6.20 -1.11 -12.92
C MET A 78 6.83 -0.09 -12.00
N CYS A 79 8.12 -0.22 -11.74
CA CYS A 79 8.90 0.85 -11.13
C CYS A 79 9.14 1.95 -12.17
N GLY A 80 8.53 3.11 -12.00
CA GLY A 80 8.62 4.25 -12.92
C GLY A 80 10.02 4.86 -13.05
N LYS A 81 10.94 4.54 -12.13
CA LYS A 81 12.32 5.07 -12.18
C LYS A 81 13.24 4.27 -13.12
N HIS A 82 13.28 2.95 -12.98
CA HIS A 82 14.22 2.09 -13.72
C HIS A 82 13.55 0.96 -14.51
N GLY A 83 12.21 0.93 -14.56
CA GLY A 83 11.44 0.02 -15.41
C GLY A 83 11.36 -1.43 -14.93
N ALA A 84 11.68 -1.72 -13.66
CA ALA A 84 11.49 -3.07 -13.11
C ALA A 84 10.01 -3.47 -13.16
N LEU A 85 9.72 -4.70 -13.61
CA LEU A 85 8.36 -5.21 -13.77
C LEU A 85 8.08 -6.35 -12.80
N PHE A 86 6.99 -6.24 -12.06
CA PHE A 86 6.58 -7.19 -11.02
C PHE A 86 5.23 -7.83 -11.34
N GLU A 87 5.12 -9.13 -11.07
CA GLU A 87 3.86 -9.86 -11.15
C GLU A 87 2.87 -9.38 -10.09
N LEU A 88 1.61 -9.14 -10.47
CA LEU A 88 0.60 -8.57 -9.56
C LEU A 88 0.27 -9.48 -8.38
N GLY A 89 0.27 -10.79 -8.58
CA GLY A 89 -0.15 -11.75 -7.54
C GLY A 89 0.94 -12.14 -6.57
N THR A 90 2.21 -12.06 -6.97
CA THR A 90 3.36 -12.55 -6.19
C THR A 90 4.30 -11.42 -5.77
N GLY A 91 4.28 -10.28 -6.47
CA GLY A 91 5.25 -9.21 -6.31
C GLY A 91 6.64 -9.57 -6.83
N ASN A 92 6.82 -10.72 -7.48
CA ASN A 92 8.12 -11.15 -8.02
C ASN A 92 8.51 -10.32 -9.24
N CYS A 93 9.75 -9.83 -9.25
CA CYS A 93 10.33 -9.08 -10.36
C CYS A 93 10.70 -10.04 -11.50
N VAL A 94 9.98 -9.93 -12.61
CA VAL A 94 10.18 -10.80 -13.79
C VAL A 94 11.06 -10.14 -14.86
N ASP A 95 11.25 -8.83 -14.77
CA ASP A 95 12.07 -8.06 -15.71
C ASP A 95 12.67 -6.79 -15.09
N GLY A 96 13.78 -6.34 -15.65
CA GLY A 96 14.52 -5.17 -15.18
C GLY A 96 15.61 -5.49 -14.13
N PRO A 97 16.16 -4.45 -13.48
CA PRO A 97 17.46 -4.55 -12.81
C PRO A 97 17.44 -5.29 -11.46
N CYS A 98 16.25 -5.55 -10.90
CA CYS A 98 16.08 -6.37 -9.69
C CYS A 98 15.39 -7.71 -9.95
N LYS A 99 15.47 -8.25 -11.18
CA LYS A 99 14.87 -9.53 -11.57
C LYS A 99 15.20 -10.65 -10.58
N GLY A 100 14.18 -11.40 -10.16
CA GLY A 100 14.27 -12.48 -9.18
C GLY A 100 14.15 -12.03 -7.71
N LYS A 101 14.12 -10.73 -7.43
CA LYS A 101 13.71 -10.19 -6.12
C LYS A 101 12.21 -9.91 -6.10
N SER A 102 11.62 -9.77 -4.92
CA SER A 102 10.19 -9.49 -4.76
C SER A 102 9.93 -8.19 -4.00
N LEU A 103 8.77 -7.60 -4.27
CA LEU A 103 8.16 -6.58 -3.40
C LEU A 103 7.81 -7.19 -2.04
N ILE A 104 7.82 -6.34 -1.00
CA ILE A 104 7.39 -6.76 0.34
C ILE A 104 5.86 -6.78 0.35
N PRO A 105 5.20 -7.93 0.62
CA PRO A 105 3.74 -8.01 0.63
C PRO A 105 3.13 -7.24 1.80
N VAL A 106 1.94 -6.71 1.57
CA VAL A 106 1.08 -6.09 2.58
C VAL A 106 -0.14 -6.98 2.76
N ALA A 107 -0.42 -7.39 4.00
CA ALA A 107 -1.59 -8.19 4.32
C ALA A 107 -2.85 -7.34 4.18
N LEU A 108 -3.76 -7.81 3.32
CA LEU A 108 -5.03 -7.16 3.04
C LEU A 108 -6.19 -8.13 3.28
N SER A 109 -7.32 -7.59 3.71
CA SER A 109 -8.61 -8.28 3.76
C SER A 109 -9.68 -7.40 3.13
N VAL A 110 -10.74 -8.00 2.60
CA VAL A 110 -11.91 -7.26 2.12
C VAL A 110 -13.07 -7.55 3.06
N LEU A 111 -13.54 -6.53 3.78
CA LEU A 111 -14.61 -6.61 4.78
C LEU A 111 -15.67 -5.57 4.43
N ASP A 112 -16.93 -5.97 4.31
CA ASP A 112 -18.06 -5.07 3.98
C ASP A 112 -17.81 -4.14 2.78
N ASN A 113 -17.13 -4.68 1.76
CA ASN A 113 -16.73 -3.98 0.53
C ASN A 113 -15.62 -2.92 0.71
N ASP A 114 -15.00 -2.85 1.89
CA ASP A 114 -13.81 -2.06 2.14
C ASP A 114 -12.55 -2.91 2.08
N ILE A 115 -11.47 -2.30 1.58
CA ILE A 115 -10.13 -2.88 1.60
C ILE A 115 -9.51 -2.47 2.92
N CYS A 116 -9.14 -3.47 3.73
CA CYS A 116 -8.54 -3.28 5.03
C CYS A 116 -7.10 -3.79 5.04
N VAL A 117 -6.22 -3.07 5.73
CA VAL A 117 -4.89 -3.56 6.09
C VAL A 117 -4.98 -4.35 7.39
N THR A 118 -4.26 -5.47 7.48
CA THR A 118 -4.13 -6.29 8.69
C THR A 118 -2.67 -6.54 9.05
N GLY A 119 -2.42 -7.07 10.25
CA GLY A 119 -1.07 -7.47 10.69
C GLY A 119 -0.11 -6.32 11.02
N VAL A 120 -0.62 -5.08 11.09
CA VAL A 120 0.10 -3.89 11.55
C VAL A 120 -0.79 -3.10 12.49
N THR A 121 -0.20 -2.20 13.27
CA THR A 121 -0.94 -1.18 14.03
C THR A 121 -0.80 0.14 13.29
N LEU A 122 -1.89 0.66 12.73
CA LEU A 122 -1.88 2.02 12.19
C LEU A 122 -1.81 3.02 13.36
N VAL A 123 -1.07 4.10 13.16
CA VAL A 123 -1.19 5.27 14.01
C VAL A 123 -2.50 5.94 13.64
N GLU A 124 -3.48 5.90 14.54
CA GLU A 124 -4.73 6.64 14.36
C GLU A 124 -4.39 8.14 14.35
N GLU A 125 -4.95 8.89 13.41
CA GLU A 125 -5.05 10.33 13.56
C GLU A 125 -6.05 10.50 14.71
N ASP A 126 -5.58 10.48 15.97
CA ASP A 126 -6.42 10.85 17.10
C ASP A 126 -7.09 12.17 16.73
N ASP A 127 -8.42 12.14 16.66
CA ASP A 127 -9.30 13.29 16.49
C ASP A 127 -8.71 14.47 17.26
N GLU A 128 -8.73 15.63 16.61
CA GLU A 128 -8.42 16.92 17.21
C GLU A 128 -8.65 16.90 18.72
N VAL A 129 -7.59 17.13 19.50
CA VAL A 129 -7.75 17.61 20.87
C VAL A 129 -8.53 18.92 20.76
N VAL A 130 -9.86 18.83 20.78
CA VAL A 130 -10.76 19.94 21.03
C VAL A 130 -10.48 20.38 22.45
N ALA A 131 -9.44 21.22 22.59
CA ALA A 131 -9.31 22.11 23.71
C ALA A 131 -10.50 23.06 23.64
N ASP A 132 -11.60 22.62 24.25
CA ASP A 132 -12.69 23.48 24.67
C ASP A 132 -12.12 24.45 25.71
N GLU A 133 -11.53 25.54 25.24
CA GLU A 133 -11.35 26.77 26.02
C GLU A 133 -12.59 27.65 25.86
N ALA A 134 -13.75 27.16 26.30
CA ALA A 134 -14.82 28.04 26.76
C ALA A 134 -14.51 28.49 28.20
N GLN A 135 -14.08 29.74 28.36
CA GLN A 135 -14.89 30.78 29.04
C GLN A 135 -14.06 32.06 29.25
N ALA A 136 -14.54 33.12 28.59
CA ALA A 136 -14.33 34.51 28.95
C ALA A 136 -15.13 34.89 30.21
#